data_AF-A0AAN8Z2W9-F1
#
_entry.id   AF-A0AAN8Z2W9-F1
#
_cell.length_a   1.000
_cell.length_b   1.000
_cell.length_c   1.000
_cell.angle_alpha   90.00
_cell.angle_beta   90.00
_cell.angle_gamma   90.00
#
_symmetry.space_group_name_H-M   'P 1'
#
loop_
_entity.id
_entity.type
_entity.pdbx_description
1 polymer ?
#
loop_
_entity_poly.entity_id
_entity_poly.type
_entity_poly.pdbx_seq_one_letter_code
_entity_poly.pdbx_strand_id
1 'polypeptide(L)'
;MNLNISFMGWVGKFSEEMAAEDDVGLSTLRSQLSEMHITWRQEMERRQSQVDVLQAKLMEVKASIEGSEEVAKKELDVLWRRVQTTATLMMYLKSKARIMAVPHLAHTSCGIKRLDGVGLVDKNGLPLSRWSKSVDLSSFDRPDEEMWISLCDKRGFFDEQDGAYIGEILNSVQMVTDVMETLVKRVIMAESETATEKEKVTIGQEEIKEGPPN
;
A
#
# COMPACT_ATOMS: atom_id res chain seq x y z
N MET A 1 114.18 4.14 31.17
CA MET A 1 113.01 5.04 31.05
C MET A 1 112.09 4.75 29.85
N ASN A 2 112.19 3.61 29.15
CA ASN A 2 111.44 3.38 27.89
C ASN A 2 110.22 2.45 27.96
N LEU A 3 109.85 1.91 29.14
CA LEU A 3 108.66 1.04 29.23
C LEU A 3 107.33 1.81 29.32
N ASN A 4 107.34 3.08 29.74
CA ASN A 4 106.09 3.82 29.97
C ASN A 4 105.43 4.33 28.67
N ILE A 5 106.21 4.54 27.60
CA ILE A 5 105.70 5.07 26.33
C ILE A 5 105.01 3.97 25.51
N SER A 6 105.48 2.72 25.60
CA SER A 6 104.86 1.59 24.89
C SER A 6 103.54 1.14 25.51
N PHE A 7 103.38 1.25 26.83
CA PHE A 7 102.15 0.87 27.52
C PHE A 7 101.04 1.90 27.28
N MET A 8 101.36 3.20 27.31
CA MET A 8 100.41 4.26 26.93
C MET A 8 100.00 4.19 25.45
N GLY A 9 100.92 3.85 24.55
CA GLY A 9 100.59 3.65 23.13
C GLY A 9 99.69 2.43 22.88
N TRP A 10 99.84 1.36 23.66
CA TRP A 10 98.99 0.16 23.56
C TRP A 10 97.61 0.38 24.16
N VAL A 11 97.50 1.04 25.33
CA VAL A 11 96.22 1.41 25.95
C VAL A 11 95.45 2.44 25.11
N GLY A 12 96.17 3.37 24.46
CA GLY A 12 95.60 4.34 23.53
C GLY A 12 95.00 3.68 22.29
N LYS A 13 95.74 2.78 21.62
CA LYS A 13 95.23 2.02 20.46
C LYS A 13 94.07 1.08 20.83
N PHE A 14 94.12 0.41 21.97
CA PHE A 14 93.05 -0.49 22.41
C PHE A 14 91.76 0.26 22.77
N SER A 15 91.86 1.49 23.32
CA SER A 15 90.69 2.34 23.58
C SER A 15 90.07 2.91 22.31
N GLU A 16 90.89 3.22 21.30
CA GLU A 16 90.42 3.76 20.01
C GLU A 16 89.76 2.67 19.14
N GLU A 17 90.25 1.42 19.22
CA GLU A 17 89.68 0.25 18.52
C GLU A 17 88.39 -0.25 19.19
N MET A 18 88.30 -0.27 20.54
CA MET A 18 87.05 -0.56 21.25
C MET A 18 85.96 0.52 21.06
N ALA A 19 86.35 1.79 21.00
CA ALA A 19 85.40 2.89 20.78
C ALA A 19 84.83 2.90 19.35
N ALA A 20 85.59 2.43 18.35
CA ALA A 20 85.16 2.35 16.96
C ALA A 20 84.24 1.15 16.69
N GLU A 21 84.45 -0.01 17.33
CA GLU A 21 83.56 -1.17 17.20
C GLU A 21 82.20 -0.98 17.90
N ASP A 22 82.19 -0.35 19.09
CA ASP A 22 80.96 -0.03 19.81
C ASP A 22 80.13 1.07 19.10
N ASP A 23 80.77 2.07 18.48
CA ASP A 23 80.09 3.14 17.72
C ASP A 23 79.48 2.63 16.40
N VAL A 24 80.16 1.71 15.71
CA VAL A 24 79.67 1.07 14.47
C VAL A 24 78.49 0.11 14.75
N GLY A 25 78.53 -0.64 15.86
CA GLY A 25 77.42 -1.50 16.27
C GLY A 25 76.18 -0.71 16.73
N LEU A 26 76.40 0.36 17.50
CA LEU A 26 75.34 1.22 18.03
C LEU A 26 74.68 2.07 16.93
N SER A 27 75.45 2.55 15.95
CA SER A 27 74.93 3.25 14.77
C SER A 27 74.10 2.34 13.86
N THR A 28 74.51 1.07 13.67
CA THR A 28 73.74 0.08 12.92
C THR A 28 72.40 -0.23 13.59
N LEU A 29 72.40 -0.46 14.91
CA LEU A 29 71.18 -0.66 15.69
C LEU A 29 70.25 0.56 15.67
N ARG A 30 70.82 1.77 15.73
CA ARG A 30 70.06 3.03 15.64
C ARG A 30 69.44 3.22 14.25
N SER A 31 70.14 2.83 13.19
CA SER A 31 69.61 2.85 11.83
C SER A 31 68.43 1.87 11.69
N GLN A 32 68.58 0.63 12.14
CA GLN A 32 67.52 -0.39 12.13
C GLN A 32 66.30 0.03 12.95
N LEU A 33 66.51 0.63 14.13
CA LEU A 33 65.43 1.17 14.96
C LEU A 33 64.68 2.30 14.23
N SER A 34 65.40 3.18 13.53
CA SER A 34 64.80 4.27 12.76
C SER A 34 63.97 3.76 11.58
N GLU A 35 64.47 2.74 10.88
CA GLU A 35 63.82 2.11 9.73
C GLU A 35 62.55 1.35 10.17
N MET A 36 62.63 0.62 11.28
CA MET A 36 61.47 -0.03 11.90
C MET A 36 60.42 0.99 12.36
N HIS A 37 60.84 2.14 12.88
CA HIS A 37 59.92 3.20 13.29
C HIS A 37 59.23 3.89 12.10
N ILE A 38 59.94 4.09 10.99
CA ILE A 38 59.36 4.63 9.75
C ILE A 38 58.33 3.66 9.16
N THR A 39 58.67 2.37 9.06
CA THR A 39 57.75 1.33 8.55
C THR A 39 56.51 1.17 9.45
N TRP A 40 56.68 1.18 10.77
CA TRP A 40 55.55 1.15 11.70
C TRP A 40 54.62 2.35 11.56
N ARG A 41 55.18 3.55 11.38
CA ARG A 41 54.40 4.77 11.13
C ARG A 41 53.59 4.67 9.84
N GLN A 42 54.20 4.22 8.75
CA GLN A 42 53.53 4.04 7.46
C GLN A 42 52.40 3.01 7.55
N GLU A 43 52.62 1.89 8.24
CA GLU A 43 51.59 0.87 8.46
C GLU A 43 50.43 1.44 9.30
N MET A 44 50.71 2.22 10.35
CA MET A 44 49.67 2.88 11.13
C MET A 44 48.85 3.87 10.31
N GLU A 45 49.48 4.64 9.43
CA GLU A 45 48.80 5.58 8.54
C GLU A 45 47.96 4.85 7.48
N ARG A 46 48.47 3.73 6.94
CA ARG A 46 47.72 2.83 6.07
C ARG A 46 46.52 2.20 6.79
N ARG A 47 46.67 1.78 8.04
CA ARG A 47 45.58 1.24 8.86
C ARG A 47 44.53 2.31 9.13
N GLN A 48 44.96 3.52 9.47
CA GLN A 48 44.07 4.64 9.72
C GLN A 48 43.25 4.98 8.47
N SER A 49 43.89 5.11 7.31
CA SER A 49 43.16 5.35 6.05
C SER A 49 42.17 4.23 5.69
N GLN A 50 42.49 2.96 5.98
CA GLN A 50 41.54 1.86 5.82
C GLN A 50 40.35 1.98 6.79
N VAL A 51 40.60 2.36 8.04
CA VAL A 51 39.54 2.60 9.04
C VAL A 51 38.64 3.76 8.60
N ASP A 52 39.22 4.85 8.10
CA ASP A 52 38.47 6.02 7.62
C ASP A 52 37.58 5.65 6.42
N VAL A 53 38.11 4.87 5.47
CA VAL A 53 37.33 4.36 4.33
C VAL A 53 36.19 3.44 4.79
N LEU A 54 36.45 2.55 5.74
CA LEU A 54 35.43 1.66 6.29
C LEU A 54 34.35 2.43 7.05
N GLN A 55 34.73 3.46 7.81
CA GLN A 55 33.81 4.33 8.53
C GLN A 55 32.91 5.11 7.55
N ALA A 56 33.48 5.63 6.46
CA ALA A 56 32.71 6.30 5.42
C ALA A 56 31.68 5.36 4.77
N LYS A 57 32.10 4.13 4.41
CA LYS A 57 31.18 3.11 3.86
C LYS A 57 30.08 2.72 4.86
N LEU A 58 30.41 2.64 6.15
CA LEU A 58 29.42 2.35 7.19
C LEU A 58 28.36 3.45 7.27
N MET A 59 28.77 4.73 7.18
CA MET A 59 27.83 5.85 7.17
C MET A 59 26.95 5.85 5.92
N GLU A 60 27.51 5.54 4.75
CA GLU A 60 26.76 5.41 3.49
C GLU A 60 25.70 4.30 3.55
N VAL A 61 26.08 3.11 4.03
CA VAL A 61 25.15 1.98 4.20
C VAL A 61 24.07 2.34 5.21
N LYS A 62 24.43 2.97 6.33
CA LYS A 62 23.46 3.42 7.34
C LYS A 62 22.45 4.39 6.75
N ALA A 63 22.90 5.41 6.01
CA ALA A 63 22.03 6.36 5.35
C ALA A 63 21.12 5.70 4.30
N SER A 64 21.64 4.70 3.58
CA SER A 64 20.87 3.94 2.59
C SER A 64 19.75 3.12 3.25
N ILE A 65 20.04 2.49 4.38
CA ILE A 65 19.06 1.70 5.15
C ILE A 65 17.96 2.62 5.70
N GLU A 66 18.33 3.73 6.36
CA GLU A 66 17.37 4.68 6.93
C GLU A 66 16.47 5.30 5.84
N GLY A 67 17.05 5.67 4.70
CA GLY A 67 16.29 6.17 3.55
C GLY A 67 15.33 5.13 2.97
N SER A 68 15.79 3.88 2.84
CA SER A 68 14.97 2.77 2.35
C SER A 68 13.80 2.45 3.28
N GLU A 69 14.01 2.53 4.60
CA GLU A 69 12.98 2.23 5.59
C GLU A 69 11.84 3.26 5.54
N GLU A 70 12.17 4.55 5.39
CA GLU A 70 11.18 5.63 5.31
C GLU A 70 10.30 5.51 4.06
N VAL A 71 10.88 5.16 2.91
CA VAL A 71 10.13 4.91 1.67
C VAL A 71 9.19 3.72 1.84
N ALA A 72 9.69 2.60 2.38
CA ALA A 72 8.88 1.40 2.59
C ALA A 72 7.71 1.64 3.56
N LYS A 73 7.90 2.45 4.61
CA LYS A 73 6.82 2.84 5.54
C LYS A 73 5.72 3.63 4.85
N LYS A 74 6.07 4.58 3.98
CA LYS A 74 5.10 5.37 3.22
C LYS A 74 4.30 4.52 2.25
N GLU A 75 4.97 3.63 1.51
CA GLU A 75 4.30 2.70 0.60
C GLU A 75 3.35 1.75 1.34
N LEU A 76 3.76 1.25 2.52
CA LEU A 76 2.93 0.40 3.36
C LEU A 76 1.69 1.13 3.87
N ASP A 77 1.83 2.39 4.30
CA ASP A 77 0.69 3.21 4.75
C ASP A 77 -0.32 3.46 3.62
N VAL A 78 0.16 3.78 2.42
CA VAL A 78 -0.67 3.93 1.22
C VAL A 78 -1.42 2.63 0.92
N LEU A 79 -0.71 1.50 0.88
CA LEU A 79 -1.32 0.20 0.61
C LEU A 79 -2.36 -0.16 1.66
N TRP A 80 -2.06 0.07 2.94
CA TRP A 80 -2.99 -0.16 4.05
C TRP A 80 -4.26 0.67 3.90
N ARG A 81 -4.15 1.96 3.57
CA ARG A 81 -5.31 2.84 3.32
C ARG A 81 -6.16 2.31 2.16
N ARG A 82 -5.54 1.93 1.04
CA ARG A 82 -6.23 1.34 -0.12
C ARG A 82 -6.99 0.06 0.24
N VAL A 83 -6.32 -0.87 0.92
CA VAL A 83 -6.91 -2.14 1.35
C VAL A 83 -8.12 -1.90 2.26
N GLN A 84 -8.00 -0.97 3.22
CA GLN A 84 -9.12 -0.64 4.11
C GLN A 84 -10.31 -0.03 3.36
N THR A 85 -10.07 0.87 2.41
CA THR A 85 -11.11 1.46 1.57
C THR A 85 -11.81 0.37 0.75
N THR A 86 -11.05 -0.48 0.05
CA THR A 86 -11.60 -1.57 -0.76
C THR A 86 -12.37 -2.58 0.07
N ALA A 87 -11.89 -2.93 1.26
CA ALA A 87 -12.62 -3.81 2.19
C ALA A 87 -13.96 -3.20 2.61
N THR A 88 -14.00 -1.90 2.86
CA THR A 88 -15.23 -1.17 3.24
C THR A 88 -16.24 -1.16 2.10
N LEU A 89 -15.79 -0.88 0.87
CA LEU A 89 -16.63 -0.90 -0.32
C LEU A 89 -17.15 -2.30 -0.65
N MET A 90 -16.33 -3.34 -0.47
CA MET A 90 -16.76 -4.72 -0.65
C MET A 90 -17.81 -5.13 0.39
N MET A 91 -17.67 -4.66 1.64
CA MET A 91 -18.68 -4.86 2.67
C MET A 91 -20.00 -4.13 2.32
N TYR A 92 -19.93 -2.92 1.76
CA TYR A 92 -21.10 -2.21 1.24
C TYR A 92 -21.81 -3.02 0.15
N LEU A 93 -21.09 -3.47 -0.87
CA LEU A 93 -21.66 -4.28 -1.95
C LEU A 93 -22.30 -5.57 -1.41
N LYS A 94 -21.66 -6.24 -0.46
CA LYS A 94 -22.21 -7.42 0.20
C LYS A 94 -23.51 -7.11 0.94
N SER A 95 -23.56 -6.00 1.67
CA SER A 95 -24.77 -5.54 2.35
C SER A 95 -25.88 -5.23 1.36
N LYS A 96 -25.57 -4.49 0.30
CA LYS A 96 -26.50 -4.12 -0.77
C LYS A 96 -27.05 -5.35 -1.47
N ALA A 97 -26.20 -6.32 -1.82
CA ALA A 97 -26.64 -7.60 -2.39
C ALA A 97 -27.62 -8.35 -1.49
N ARG A 98 -27.36 -8.37 -0.17
CA ARG A 98 -28.24 -9.02 0.80
C ARG A 98 -29.61 -8.33 0.89
N ILE A 99 -29.65 -7.00 0.88
CA ILE A 99 -30.89 -6.21 0.86
C ILE A 99 -31.67 -6.51 -0.42
N MET A 100 -30.99 -6.51 -1.57
CA MET A 100 -31.59 -6.76 -2.88
C MET A 100 -32.11 -8.18 -3.06
N ALA A 101 -31.57 -9.17 -2.33
CA ALA A 101 -32.03 -10.55 -2.37
C ALA A 101 -33.37 -10.79 -1.62
N VAL A 102 -33.83 -9.81 -0.84
CA VAL A 102 -35.05 -9.93 -0.04
C VAL A 102 -36.15 -9.05 -0.65
N PRO A 103 -37.24 -9.61 -1.22
CA PRO A 103 -38.17 -8.84 -2.06
C PRO A 103 -38.75 -7.58 -1.41
N HIS A 104 -39.21 -7.65 -0.15
CA HIS A 104 -39.77 -6.50 0.54
C HIS A 104 -38.74 -5.40 0.84
N LEU A 105 -37.48 -5.78 1.12
CA LEU A 105 -36.38 -4.84 1.33
C LEU A 105 -35.88 -4.27 -0.01
N ALA A 106 -35.91 -5.07 -1.08
CA ALA A 106 -35.59 -4.64 -2.42
C ALA A 106 -36.58 -3.58 -2.90
N HIS A 107 -37.88 -3.74 -2.60
CA HIS A 107 -38.89 -2.74 -2.91
C HIS A 107 -38.59 -1.41 -2.21
N THR A 108 -38.32 -1.43 -0.89
CA THR A 108 -38.00 -0.20 -0.16
C THR A 108 -36.68 0.43 -0.61
N SER A 109 -35.64 -0.39 -0.82
CA SER A 109 -34.31 0.07 -1.26
C SER A 109 -34.30 0.65 -2.67
N CYS A 110 -35.11 0.12 -3.60
CA CYS A 110 -35.27 0.67 -4.95
C CYS A 110 -36.26 1.85 -4.99
N GLY A 111 -36.84 2.22 -3.85
CA GLY A 111 -37.88 3.24 -3.72
C GLY A 111 -39.19 2.88 -4.43
N ILE A 112 -39.46 1.59 -4.60
CA ILE A 112 -40.64 1.08 -5.28
C ILE A 112 -41.83 1.12 -4.30
N LYS A 113 -42.88 1.82 -4.70
CA LYS A 113 -44.12 1.97 -3.92
C LYS A 113 -45.33 1.60 -4.76
N ARG A 114 -46.43 1.20 -4.12
CA ARG A 114 -47.71 1.01 -4.80
C ARG A 114 -48.51 2.31 -4.70
N LEU A 115 -48.95 2.82 -5.84
CA LEU A 115 -49.81 3.99 -5.96
C LEU A 115 -51.19 3.53 -6.47
N ASP A 116 -52.25 3.92 -5.78
CA ASP A 116 -53.62 3.52 -6.14
C ASP A 116 -53.97 3.94 -7.57
N GLY A 117 -54.58 3.03 -8.33
CA GLY A 117 -54.94 3.22 -9.74
C GLY A 117 -53.78 3.18 -10.75
N VAL A 118 -52.53 3.39 -10.31
CA VAL A 118 -51.34 3.42 -11.19
C VAL A 118 -50.48 2.15 -11.05
N GLY A 119 -50.56 1.47 -9.91
CA GLY A 119 -49.78 0.27 -9.63
C GLY A 119 -48.42 0.59 -9.02
N LEU A 120 -47.40 -0.22 -9.30
CA LEU A 120 -46.05 -0.01 -8.75
C LEU A 120 -45.34 1.15 -9.48
N VAL A 121 -44.70 2.04 -8.71
CA VAL A 121 -43.95 3.22 -9.18
C VAL A 121 -42.56 3.23 -8.55
N ASP A 122 -41.56 3.79 -9.25
CA ASP A 122 -40.19 3.93 -8.74
C ASP A 122 -40.01 5.14 -7.80
N LYS A 123 -38.76 5.35 -7.34
CA LYS A 123 -38.35 6.49 -6.51
C LYS A 123 -38.66 7.87 -7.11
N ASN A 124 -38.76 7.97 -8.43
CA ASN A 124 -39.09 9.19 -9.17
C ASN A 124 -40.59 9.27 -9.53
N GLY A 125 -41.41 8.31 -9.10
CA GLY A 125 -42.82 8.20 -9.43
C GLY A 125 -43.10 7.64 -10.84
N LEU A 126 -42.10 7.08 -11.54
CA LEU A 126 -42.27 6.46 -12.85
C LEU A 126 -42.96 5.10 -12.71
N PRO A 127 -44.11 4.88 -13.38
CA PRO A 127 -44.84 3.62 -13.29
C PRO A 127 -44.08 2.48 -13.99
N LEU A 128 -44.32 1.23 -13.54
CA LEU A 128 -43.71 0.03 -14.12
C LEU A 128 -43.84 -0.05 -15.64
N SER A 129 -44.98 0.38 -16.20
CA SER A 129 -45.23 0.33 -17.64
C SER A 129 -44.28 1.19 -18.47
N ARG A 130 -43.65 2.18 -17.85
CA ARG A 130 -42.64 3.05 -18.47
C ARG A 130 -41.20 2.59 -18.21
N TRP A 131 -41.00 1.53 -17.42
CA TRP A 131 -39.67 1.00 -17.20
C TRP A 131 -39.17 0.35 -18.49
N SER A 132 -37.94 0.69 -18.87
CA SER A 132 -37.33 0.11 -20.06
C SER A 132 -37.14 -1.39 -19.88
N LYS A 133 -37.53 -2.16 -20.91
CA LYS A 133 -37.21 -3.60 -20.99
C LYS A 133 -35.73 -3.82 -21.33
N SER A 134 -35.05 -2.82 -21.90
CA SER A 134 -33.62 -2.83 -22.19
C SER A 134 -32.82 -2.11 -21.11
N VAL A 135 -31.60 -2.58 -20.87
CA VAL A 135 -30.67 -1.92 -19.95
C VAL A 135 -30.00 -0.77 -20.70
N ASP A 136 -30.38 0.45 -20.37
CA ASP A 136 -29.63 1.63 -20.82
C ASP A 136 -28.55 1.91 -19.79
N LEU A 137 -27.31 1.53 -20.11
CA LEU A 137 -26.15 1.67 -19.23
C LEU A 137 -25.64 3.13 -19.18
N SER A 138 -26.27 4.06 -19.90
CA SER A 138 -25.79 5.43 -20.06
C SER A 138 -26.13 6.36 -18.87
N SER A 139 -27.05 5.97 -17.98
CA SER A 139 -27.57 6.85 -16.93
C SER A 139 -26.93 6.67 -15.54
N PHE A 140 -25.81 5.95 -15.43
CA PHE A 140 -25.19 5.61 -14.14
C PHE A 140 -24.42 6.75 -13.46
N ASP A 141 -24.52 7.97 -13.98
CA ASP A 141 -23.76 9.12 -13.51
C ASP A 141 -24.35 9.79 -12.26
N ARG A 142 -25.19 9.09 -11.48
CA ARG A 142 -25.73 9.64 -10.24
C ARG A 142 -25.17 8.89 -9.03
N PRO A 143 -24.14 9.42 -8.38
CA PRO A 143 -23.58 8.81 -7.20
C PRO A 143 -24.57 8.82 -6.05
N ASP A 144 -24.53 7.77 -5.24
CA ASP A 144 -25.15 7.75 -3.91
C ASP A 144 -24.42 8.79 -3.03
N GLU A 145 -24.97 10.01 -2.96
CA GLU A 145 -24.38 11.19 -2.30
C GLU A 145 -23.96 10.89 -0.84
N GLU A 146 -24.65 9.95 -0.19
CA GLU A 146 -24.39 9.48 1.17
C GLU A 146 -23.10 8.65 1.29
N MET A 147 -22.71 7.91 0.25
CA MET A 147 -21.51 7.05 0.22
C MET A 147 -20.24 7.89 0.16
N TRP A 148 -20.25 8.98 -0.63
CA TRP A 148 -19.11 9.89 -0.80
C TRP A 148 -18.82 10.66 0.49
N ILE A 149 -19.87 11.18 1.14
CA ILE A 149 -19.75 11.94 2.38
C ILE A 149 -19.19 11.03 3.49
N SER A 150 -19.70 9.80 3.64
CA SER A 150 -19.20 8.89 4.69
C SER A 150 -17.73 8.48 4.50
N LEU A 151 -17.21 8.44 3.27
CA LEU A 151 -15.85 7.98 2.99
C LEU A 151 -14.83 9.12 3.10
N CYS A 152 -15.18 10.32 2.62
CA CYS A 152 -14.34 11.51 2.68
C CYS A 152 -14.18 12.05 4.11
N ASP A 153 -15.24 11.98 4.93
CA ASP A 153 -15.25 12.58 6.27
C ASP A 153 -14.45 11.76 7.30
N LYS A 154 -14.16 10.49 7.00
CA LYS A 154 -13.44 9.56 7.91
C LYS A 154 -11.95 9.41 7.66
N ARG A 155 -11.44 9.85 6.51
CA ARG A 155 -10.08 9.50 6.07
C ARG A 155 -9.41 10.75 5.55
N GLY A 156 -8.60 11.37 6.41
CA GLY A 156 -7.86 12.60 6.13
C GLY A 156 -7.21 12.56 4.74
N PHE A 157 -7.40 13.68 4.03
CA PHE A 157 -6.90 14.06 2.72
C PHE A 157 -6.06 12.98 2.01
N PHE A 158 -6.69 12.28 1.06
CA PHE A 158 -6.01 11.35 0.18
C PHE A 158 -4.86 12.06 -0.55
N ASP A 159 -3.72 11.38 -0.62
CA ASP A 159 -2.63 11.76 -1.53
C ASP A 159 -3.14 11.71 -2.98
N GLU A 160 -2.51 12.48 -3.88
CA GLU A 160 -2.93 12.63 -5.29
C GLU A 160 -3.00 11.27 -6.02
N GLN A 161 -2.15 10.32 -5.64
CA GLN A 161 -2.16 8.94 -6.14
C GLN A 161 -3.28 8.06 -5.56
N ASP A 162 -3.74 8.33 -4.34
CA ASP A 162 -4.86 7.60 -3.73
C ASP A 162 -6.21 8.07 -4.28
N GLY A 163 -6.33 9.35 -4.63
CA GLY A 163 -7.56 9.91 -5.19
C GLY A 163 -8.02 9.21 -6.47
N ALA A 164 -7.09 8.97 -7.41
CA ALA A 164 -7.41 8.31 -8.68
C ALA A 164 -7.85 6.85 -8.48
N TYR A 165 -7.09 6.06 -7.71
CA TYR A 165 -7.43 4.67 -7.40
C TYR A 165 -8.80 4.56 -6.71
N ILE A 166 -9.07 5.46 -5.75
CA ILE A 166 -10.34 5.47 -5.02
C ILE A 166 -11.49 5.86 -5.94
N GLY A 167 -11.31 6.88 -6.79
CA GLY A 167 -12.29 7.26 -7.80
C GLY A 167 -12.67 6.10 -8.73
N GLU A 168 -11.68 5.37 -9.23
CA GLU A 168 -11.91 4.19 -10.10
C GLU A 168 -12.67 3.08 -9.38
N ILE A 169 -12.32 2.78 -8.12
CA ILE A 169 -13.00 1.71 -7.39
C ILE A 169 -14.42 2.10 -6.97
N LEU A 170 -14.64 3.38 -6.65
CA LEU A 170 -15.97 3.92 -6.39
C LEU A 170 -16.86 3.84 -7.62
N ASN A 171 -16.32 4.23 -8.79
CA ASN A 171 -17.02 4.10 -10.07
C ASN A 171 -17.40 2.62 -10.35
N SER A 172 -16.47 1.70 -10.08
CA SER A 172 -16.73 0.27 -10.24
C SER A 172 -17.85 -0.23 -9.30
N VAL A 173 -17.83 0.19 -8.04
CA VAL A 173 -18.86 -0.14 -7.04
C VAL A 173 -20.22 0.43 -7.44
N GLN A 174 -20.25 1.65 -7.98
CA GLN A 174 -21.46 2.30 -8.48
C GLN A 174 -22.04 1.53 -9.67
N MET A 175 -21.22 1.19 -10.68
CA MET A 175 -21.67 0.39 -11.82
C MET A 175 -22.28 -0.95 -11.39
N VAL A 176 -21.61 -1.68 -10.50
CA VAL A 176 -22.13 -2.97 -9.98
C VAL A 176 -23.46 -2.76 -9.27
N THR A 177 -23.53 -1.74 -8.43
CA THR A 177 -24.72 -1.36 -7.67
C THR A 177 -25.91 -1.06 -8.58
N ASP A 178 -25.70 -0.31 -9.66
CA ASP A 178 -26.79 0.10 -10.55
C ASP A 178 -27.27 -1.05 -11.44
N VAL A 179 -26.34 -1.92 -11.87
CA VAL A 179 -26.69 -3.18 -12.55
C VAL A 179 -27.55 -4.05 -11.63
N MET A 180 -27.20 -4.15 -10.35
CA MET A 180 -27.99 -4.89 -9.37
C MET A 180 -29.40 -4.29 -9.20
N GLU A 181 -29.52 -2.97 -9.04
CA GLU A 181 -30.83 -2.29 -8.94
C GLU A 181 -31.68 -2.52 -10.20
N THR A 182 -31.07 -2.45 -11.39
CA THR A 182 -31.75 -2.67 -12.67
C THR A 182 -32.23 -4.11 -12.84
N LEU A 183 -31.41 -5.08 -12.45
CA LEU A 183 -31.80 -6.50 -12.46
C LEU A 183 -32.99 -6.76 -11.52
N VAL A 184 -32.93 -6.24 -10.29
CA VAL A 184 -33.99 -6.38 -9.29
C VAL A 184 -35.30 -5.76 -9.79
N LYS A 185 -35.26 -4.55 -10.35
CA LYS A 185 -36.45 -3.91 -10.95
C LYS A 185 -37.10 -4.78 -12.03
N ARG A 186 -36.29 -5.45 -12.87
CA ARG A 186 -36.83 -6.38 -13.89
C ARG A 186 -37.46 -7.62 -13.29
N VAL A 187 -36.86 -8.20 -12.25
CA VAL A 187 -37.47 -9.33 -11.53
C VAL A 187 -38.82 -8.91 -10.97
N ILE A 188 -38.91 -7.75 -10.34
CA ILE A 188 -40.17 -7.21 -9.78
C ILE A 188 -41.22 -7.01 -10.88
N MET A 189 -40.84 -6.47 -12.04
CA MET A 189 -41.75 -6.36 -13.18
C MET A 189 -42.29 -7.73 -13.60
N ALA A 190 -41.40 -8.69 -13.84
CA ALA A 190 -41.79 -10.03 -14.28
C ALA A 190 -42.67 -10.75 -13.24
N GLU A 191 -42.37 -10.59 -11.95
CA GLU A 191 -43.18 -11.11 -10.85
C GLU A 191 -44.57 -10.47 -10.82
N SER A 192 -44.66 -9.15 -10.97
CA SER A 192 -45.95 -8.45 -11.02
C SER A 192 -46.80 -8.84 -12.23
N GLU A 193 -46.19 -8.96 -13.42
CA GLU A 193 -46.88 -9.41 -14.64
C GLU A 193 -47.40 -10.83 -14.46
N THR A 194 -46.56 -11.74 -13.94
CA THR A 194 -46.96 -13.12 -13.62
C THR A 194 -48.09 -13.19 -12.60
N ALA A 195 -48.05 -12.35 -11.55
CA ALA A 195 -49.11 -12.30 -10.55
C ALA A 195 -50.44 -11.83 -11.15
N THR A 196 -50.42 -10.79 -11.98
CA THR A 196 -51.64 -10.30 -12.67
C THR A 196 -52.21 -11.34 -13.63
N GLU A 197 -51.36 -12.07 -14.35
CA GLU A 197 -51.83 -13.10 -15.28
C GLU A 197 -52.43 -14.30 -14.54
N LYS A 198 -51.84 -14.69 -13.39
CA LYS A 198 -52.42 -15.71 -12.50
C LYS A 198 -53.79 -15.31 -11.99
N GLU A 199 -53.95 -14.06 -11.54
CA GLU A 199 -55.23 -13.53 -11.06
C GLU A 199 -56.33 -13.60 -12.13
N LYS A 200 -56.03 -13.18 -13.37
CA LYS A 200 -56.98 -13.31 -14.49
C LYS A 200 -57.40 -14.76 -14.75
N VAL A 201 -56.46 -15.71 -14.68
CA VAL A 201 -56.76 -17.13 -14.85
C VAL A 201 -57.66 -17.64 -13.72
N THR A 202 -57.42 -17.21 -12.48
CA THR A 202 -58.27 -17.58 -11.33
C THR A 202 -59.68 -17.04 -11.50
N ILE A 203 -59.84 -15.76 -11.86
CA ILE A 203 -61.15 -15.15 -12.11
C ILE A 203 -61.88 -15.88 -13.25
N GLY A 204 -61.20 -16.14 -14.37
CA GLY A 204 -61.81 -16.88 -15.48
C GLY A 204 -62.23 -18.31 -15.11
N GLN A 205 -61.49 -18.98 -14.21
CA GLN A 205 -61.90 -20.29 -13.69
C GLN A 205 -63.12 -20.23 -12.78
N GLU A 206 -63.27 -19.15 -12.00
CA GLU A 206 -64.44 -18.91 -11.14
C GLU A 206 -65.69 -18.62 -11.99
N GLU A 207 -65.59 -17.77 -13.00
CA GLU A 207 -66.70 -17.44 -13.91
C GLU A 207 -67.22 -18.67 -14.69
N ILE A 208 -66.32 -19.57 -15.12
CA ILE A 208 -66.70 -20.83 -15.80
C ILE A 208 -67.41 -21.79 -14.83
N LYS A 209 -67.05 -21.77 -13.54
CA LYS A 209 -67.66 -22.65 -12.53
C LYS A 209 -69.03 -22.17 -12.07
N GLU A 210 -69.26 -20.86 -11.98
CA GLU A 210 -70.56 -20.34 -11.53
C GLU A 210 -71.66 -20.45 -12.60
N GLY A 211 -71.28 -20.57 -13.88
CA GLY A 211 -72.23 -20.76 -14.99
C GLY A 211 -73.16 -19.56 -15.22
N PRO A 212 -73.72 -19.38 -16.43
CA PRO A 212 -74.67 -18.30 -16.65
C PRO A 212 -75.93 -18.52 -15.79
N PRO A 213 -76.50 -17.46 -15.17
CA PRO A 213 -77.76 -17.58 -14.45
C PRO A 213 -78.86 -18.02 -15.42
N ASN A 214 -79.53 -19.14 -15.08
CA ASN A 214 -80.73 -19.64 -15.78
C ASN A 214 -81.92 -18.69 -15.63
#